data_AF-A0ABD5FQN0-F1
#
_entry.id   AF-A0ABD5FQN0-F1
#
_cell.length_a   1.000
_cell.length_b   1.000
_cell.length_c   1.000
_cell.angle_alpha   90.00
_cell.angle_beta   90.00
_cell.angle_gamma   90.00
#
_symmetry.space_group_name_H-M   'P 1'
#
loop_
_entity.id
_entity.type
_entity.pdbx_description
1 polymer ?
#
loop_
_entity_poly.entity_id
_entity_poly.type
_entity_poly.pdbx_seq_one_letter_code
_entity_poly.pdbx_strand_id
1 'polypeptide(L)'
;LQEMNLVRTKMNKSKDIAQAFHVIHSFDKSTSKELSINKMHEIAVEFAEKAFPNTQIIVASHNDKDHFHSHLVINNINMET
;
A
#
# COMPACT_ATOMS: atom_id res chain seq x y z
N LEU A 1 -2.41 7.11 9.00
CA LEU A 1 -1.07 7.22 9.64
C LEU A 1 -1.11 7.24 11.18
N GLN A 2 -2.07 7.89 11.84
CA GLN A 2 -2.18 7.86 13.31
C GLN A 2 -2.30 6.44 13.87
N GLU A 3 -3.12 5.59 13.25
CA GLU A 3 -3.28 4.18 13.65
C GLU A 3 -1.97 3.38 13.54
N MET A 4 -1.22 3.56 12.44
CA MET A 4 0.09 2.93 12.27
C MET A 4 1.09 3.33 13.35
N ASN A 5 1.03 4.58 13.83
CA ASN A 5 1.84 5.06 14.95
C ASN A 5 1.44 4.44 16.30
N LEU A 6 0.14 4.17 16.51
CA LEU A 6 -0.34 3.47 17.71
C LEU A 6 0.21 2.03 17.74
N VAL A 7 0.14 1.32 16.62
CA VAL A 7 0.70 -0.04 16.50
C VAL A 7 2.20 -0.04 16.75
N ARG A 8 2.95 0.88 16.14
CA ARG A 8 4.39 1.03 16.39
C ARG A 8 4.72 1.21 17.86
N THR A 9 3.96 2.07 18.54
CA THR A 9 4.14 2.36 19.97
C THR A 9 3.86 1.12 20.80
N LYS A 10 2.77 0.39 20.51
CA LYS A 10 2.41 -0.87 21.18
C LYS A 10 3.48 -1.95 21.00
N MET A 11 4.16 -1.98 19.85
CA MET A 11 5.22 -2.93 19.53
C MET A 11 6.63 -2.48 19.99
N ASN A 12 6.74 -1.41 20.78
CA ASN A 12 8.00 -0.88 21.34
C ASN A 12 9.11 -0.61 20.29
N LYS A 13 8.76 -0.30 19.04
CA LYS A 13 9.77 0.00 18.02
C LYS A 13 10.22 1.47 18.13
N SER A 14 11.54 1.70 18.07
CA SER A 14 12.17 3.04 18.12
C SER A 14 11.52 3.99 17.12
N LYS A 15 11.51 5.30 17.38
CA LYS A 15 11.08 6.36 16.45
C LYS A 15 12.14 6.70 15.38
N ASP A 16 13.36 6.22 15.53
CA ASP A 16 14.50 6.56 14.66
C ASP A 16 14.54 5.75 13.36
N ILE A 17 13.68 4.73 13.24
CA ILE A 17 13.50 3.96 12.00
C ILE A 17 12.40 4.55 11.12
N ALA A 18 12.42 4.25 9.82
CA ALA A 18 11.35 4.64 8.91
C ALA A 18 9.98 4.17 9.45
N GLN A 19 8.99 5.06 9.44
CA GLN A 19 7.64 4.74 9.92
C GLN A 19 6.88 3.83 8.96
N ALA A 20 7.00 4.10 7.66
CA ALA A 20 6.30 3.37 6.62
C ALA A 20 7.13 3.43 5.34
N PHE A 21 6.90 2.45 4.46
CA PHE A 21 7.36 2.48 3.08
C PHE A 21 6.25 2.99 2.16
N HIS A 22 6.64 3.72 1.12
CA HIS A 22 5.73 4.18 0.08
C HIS A 22 6.09 3.48 -1.23
N VAL A 23 5.16 2.66 -1.72
CA VAL A 23 5.32 1.94 -3.00
C VAL A 23 4.30 2.48 -3.99
N ILE A 24 4.74 2.67 -5.24
CA ILE A 24 3.86 3.02 -6.36
C ILE A 24 3.71 1.78 -7.23
N HIS A 25 2.47 1.31 -7.36
CA HIS A 25 2.10 0.20 -8.23
C HIS A 25 1.30 0.77 -9.42
N SER A 26 1.91 0.75 -10.60
CA SER A 26 1.34 1.33 -11.82
C SER A 26 1.00 0.26 -12.84
N PHE A 27 -0.12 0.45 -13.54
CA PHE A 27 -0.44 -0.31 -14.74
C PHE A 27 0.08 0.45 -15.95
N ASP A 28 0.47 -0.26 -17.00
CA ASP A 28 0.75 0.38 -18.29
C ASP A 28 -0.53 0.98 -18.90
N LYS A 29 -0.34 1.85 -19.90
CA LYS A 29 -1.45 2.57 -20.54
C LYS A 29 -2.41 1.64 -21.29
N SER A 30 -1.94 0.52 -21.84
CA SER A 30 -2.81 -0.44 -22.56
C SER A 30 -3.72 -1.15 -21.57
N THR A 31 -3.16 -1.75 -20.52
CA THR A 31 -3.97 -2.43 -19.49
C THR A 31 -4.91 -1.48 -18.76
N SER A 32 -4.49 -0.22 -18.54
CA SER A 32 -5.35 0.81 -17.94
C SER A 32 -6.61 1.13 -18.76
N LYS A 33 -6.64 0.81 -20.05
CA LYS A 33 -7.80 1.00 -20.94
C LYS A 33 -8.71 -0.24 -21.02
N GLU A 34 -8.18 -1.41 -20.69
CA GLU A 34 -8.89 -2.69 -20.82
C GLU A 34 -9.65 -3.06 -19.54
N LEU A 35 -9.12 -2.66 -18.38
CA LEU A 35 -9.71 -3.00 -17.08
C LEU A 35 -10.50 -1.83 -16.49
N SER A 36 -11.52 -2.16 -15.70
CA SER A 36 -12.24 -1.16 -14.90
C SER A 36 -11.38 -0.67 -13.73
N ILE A 37 -11.62 0.58 -13.29
CA ILE A 37 -10.95 1.20 -12.13
C ILE A 37 -11.08 0.31 -10.88
N ASN A 38 -12.28 -0.23 -10.62
CA ASN A 38 -12.52 -1.12 -9.50
C ASN A 38 -11.66 -2.39 -9.60
N LYS A 39 -11.54 -2.96 -10.81
CA LYS A 39 -10.73 -4.16 -11.00
C LYS A 39 -9.24 -3.90 -10.78
N MET A 40 -8.73 -2.79 -11.28
CA MET A 40 -7.33 -2.40 -11.05
C MET A 40 -7.05 -2.11 -9.57
N HIS A 41 -8.01 -1.51 -8.85
CA HIS A 41 -7.90 -1.32 -7.41
C HIS A 41 -7.88 -2.65 -6.64
N GLU A 42 -8.79 -3.58 -6.96
CA GLU A 42 -8.80 -4.93 -6.39
C GLU A 42 -7.45 -5.65 -6.58
N ILE A 43 -6.88 -5.56 -7.79
CA ILE A 43 -5.56 -6.15 -8.08
C ILE A 43 -4.47 -5.48 -7.22
N ALA A 44 -4.51 -4.17 -7.04
CA ALA A 44 -3.56 -3.47 -6.19
C ALA A 44 -3.67 -3.86 -4.71
N VAL A 45 -4.90 -4.10 -4.21
CA VAL A 45 -5.16 -4.61 -2.86
C VAL A 45 -4.62 -6.04 -2.72
N GLU A 46 -4.94 -6.93 -3.65
CA GLU A 46 -4.47 -8.32 -3.64
C GLU A 46 -2.93 -8.39 -3.71
N PHE A 47 -2.31 -7.55 -4.54
CA PHE A 47 -0.85 -7.42 -4.59
C PHE A 47 -0.29 -6.98 -3.23
N ALA A 48 -0.87 -5.96 -2.61
CA ALA A 48 -0.41 -5.43 -1.32
C ALA A 48 -0.45 -6.51 -0.23
N GLU A 49 -1.56 -7.24 -0.12
CA GLU A 49 -1.77 -8.30 0.88
C GLU A 49 -0.76 -9.45 0.69
N LYS A 50 -0.51 -9.87 -0.55
CA LYS A 50 0.43 -10.97 -0.85
C LYS A 50 1.89 -10.56 -0.71
N ALA A 51 2.24 -9.34 -1.10
CA ALA A 51 3.62 -8.87 -1.09
C ALA A 51 4.09 -8.46 0.32
N PHE A 52 3.18 -7.95 1.16
CA PHE A 52 3.50 -7.43 2.49
C PHE A 52 2.61 -8.05 3.58
N PRO A 53 2.65 -9.38 3.77
CA PRO A 53 1.81 -10.06 4.74
C PRO A 53 2.08 -9.55 6.16
N ASN A 54 1.05 -9.59 7.01
CA ASN A 54 1.13 -9.24 8.44
C ASN A 54 1.55 -7.80 8.73
N THR A 55 1.39 -6.89 7.76
CA THR A 55 1.63 -5.46 7.93
C THR A 55 0.33 -4.68 7.77
N GLN A 56 0.25 -3.50 8.40
CA GLN A 56 -0.83 -2.57 8.09
C GLN A 56 -0.51 -1.85 6.78
N ILE A 57 -1.45 -1.84 5.84
CA ILE A 57 -1.26 -1.21 4.52
C ILE A 57 -2.45 -0.30 4.22
N ILE A 58 -2.17 0.88 3.68
CA ILE A 58 -3.19 1.74 3.06
C ILE A 58 -2.96 1.71 1.56
N VAL A 59 -4.00 1.37 0.78
CA VAL A 59 -3.97 1.40 -0.68
C VAL A 59 -4.86 2.55 -1.15
N ALA A 60 -4.28 3.51 -1.86
CA ALA A 60 -4.99 4.64 -2.45
C ALA A 60 -4.71 4.70 -3.95
N SER A 61 -5.76 4.69 -4.77
CA SER A 61 -5.65 4.64 -6.24
C SER A 61 -6.02 5.96 -6.89
N HIS A 62 -5.30 6.30 -7.96
CA HIS A 62 -5.55 7.47 -8.79
C HIS A 62 -5.76 7.06 -10.25
N ASN A 63 -6.68 7.76 -10.92
CA ASN A 63 -6.97 7.63 -12.34
C ASN A 63 -7.06 9.02 -13.02
N ASP A 64 -6.29 9.97 -12.51
CA ASP A 64 -6.26 11.36 -12.94
C ASP A 64 -5.18 11.63 -14.01
N LYS A 65 -4.44 10.59 -14.42
CA LYS A 65 -3.39 10.62 -15.44
C LYS A 65 -3.69 9.59 -16.54
N ASP A 66 -2.81 9.54 -17.56
CA ASP A 66 -2.88 8.58 -18.67
C ASP A 66 -2.82 7.09 -18.26
N HIS A 67 -2.53 6.79 -17.00
CA HIS A 67 -2.47 5.43 -16.47
C HIS A 67 -2.95 5.38 -15.02
N PHE A 68 -3.54 4.24 -14.67
CA PHE A 68 -3.93 3.95 -13.29
C PHE A 68 -2.70 3.64 -12.45
N HIS A 69 -2.65 4.19 -11.24
CA HIS A 69 -1.62 3.86 -10.26
C HIS A 69 -2.19 3.84 -8.85
N SER A 70 -1.63 2.99 -8.01
CA SER A 70 -1.91 2.90 -6.58
C SER A 70 -0.68 3.30 -5.77
N HIS A 71 -0.90 4.12 -4.74
CA HIS A 71 0.02 4.36 -3.66
C HIS A 71 -0.26 3.37 -2.53
N LEU A 72 0.76 2.60 -2.16
CA LEU A 72 0.73 1.69 -1.02
C LEU A 72 1.57 2.32 0.09
N VAL A 73 0.94 2.63 1.22
CA VAL A 73 1.63 3.07 2.43
C VAL A 73 1.67 1.89 3.39
N ILE A 74 2.85 1.29 3.55
CA ILE A 74 3.06 0.03 4.27
C ILE A 74 3.71 0.35 5.61
N ASN A 75 3.08 0.01 6.72
CA ASN A 75 3.67 0.18 8.05
C ASN A 75 4.93 -0.67 8.16
N ASN A 76 6.02 -0.10 8.69
CA ASN A 76 7.29 -0.80 8.87
C ASN A 76 7.28 -1.74 10.11
N ILE A 77 6.13 -2.35 10.37
CA ILE A 77 5.87 -3.23 11.49
C ILE A 77 5.22 -4.48 10.93
N ASN A 78 5.95 -5.59 10.99
CA ASN A 78 5.36 -6.91 10.85
C ASN A 78 4.77 -7.31 12.20
N MET A 79 3.50 -7.70 12.23
CA MET A 79 2.79 -8.03 13.46
C MET A 79 3.13 -9.43 14.02
N GLU A 80 3.83 -10.26 13.26
CA GLU A 80 4.26 -11.60 13.67
C GLU A 80 5.74 -11.68 14.11
N THR A 81 6.56 -10.67 13.83
CA THR A 81 8.03 -10.65 14.11
C THR A 81 8.51 -9.31 14.64
#